data_AF-A0A6I4YK76-F1
#
_entry.id   AF-A0A6I4YK76-F1
#
_cell.length_a   1.000
_cell.length_b   1.000
_cell.length_c   1.000
_cell.angle_alpha   90.00
_cell.angle_beta   90.00
_cell.angle_gamma   90.00
#
_symmetry.space_group_name_H-M   'P 1'
#
loop_
_entity.id
_entity.type
_entity.pdbx_description
1 polymer ?
#
loop_
_entity_poly.entity_id
_entity_poly.type
_entity_poly.pdbx_seq_one_letter_code
_entity_poly.pdbx_strand_id
1 'polypeptide(L)'
;MTSRLPVIAALLCLAGCASPPRPAPPTLQPLGLIELSFSASGTSSAHLLPLLPQDLTDQPRGLQLRPLSVAVFSTGTRNVDGVRYISATYRVRNADADGTASPSPRSNLTLIPVSAGDTVAGTPYRAVTTFAGGSVAPGVVRSVLPGHGLRFDPLRAQPVLNPGGEDFQVFTETEIAPGSIRSGSGASLSYADLGVQTVFPYGYVVRNVAGGRTLSASPTADQFDGQVTLSVRVPLQADDAGQTPPEGTRRDPWAFRVVLLAVQDSVTRVTQSPDEQTDNTLVTQRATAETATQVTVLPGSSYAGPVPARCVNQVRTAGLAGDPGATYLIQGVCP
;
A
#
# COMPACT_ATOMS: atom_id res chain seq x y z
N MET A 1 -5.76 -0.76 -87.52
CA MET A 1 -4.60 -0.67 -86.61
C MET A 1 -4.93 0.35 -85.53
N THR A 2 -5.54 -0.11 -84.43
CA THR A 2 -6.02 0.73 -83.34
C THR A 2 -5.32 0.29 -82.05
N SER A 3 -4.47 1.19 -81.55
CA SER A 3 -3.64 1.04 -80.36
C SER A 3 -4.49 1.10 -79.09
N ARG A 4 -4.28 0.17 -78.15
CA ARG A 4 -4.83 0.22 -76.79
C ARG A 4 -3.66 0.28 -75.81
N LEU A 5 -3.55 1.39 -75.07
CA LEU A 5 -2.69 1.52 -73.89
C LEU A 5 -3.29 0.72 -72.71
N PRO A 6 -2.48 0.09 -71.85
CA PRO A 6 -2.91 -0.34 -70.53
C PRO A 6 -2.61 0.76 -69.49
N VAL A 7 -3.62 1.03 -68.66
CA VAL A 7 -3.55 1.87 -67.46
C VAL A 7 -2.87 1.06 -66.35
N ILE A 8 -1.75 1.56 -65.83
CA ILE A 8 -1.08 1.00 -64.64
C ILE A 8 -1.77 1.60 -63.40
N ALA A 9 -2.43 0.75 -62.62
CA ALA A 9 -2.98 1.11 -61.31
C ALA A 9 -1.87 1.06 -60.25
N ALA A 10 -1.61 2.20 -59.62
CA ALA A 10 -0.71 2.32 -58.48
C ALA A 10 -1.39 1.80 -57.20
N LEU A 11 -0.87 0.72 -56.63
CA LEU A 11 -1.22 0.28 -55.26
C LEU A 11 -0.45 1.16 -54.27
N LEU A 12 -1.16 2.06 -53.60
CA LEU A 12 -0.69 2.79 -52.42
C LEU A 12 -0.65 1.82 -51.22
N CYS A 13 0.55 1.50 -50.74
CA CYS A 13 0.75 0.86 -49.46
C CYS A 13 0.32 1.81 -48.33
N LEU A 14 -0.90 1.63 -47.82
CA LEU A 14 -1.32 2.16 -46.52
C LEU A 14 -0.50 1.47 -45.44
N ALA A 15 0.60 2.10 -45.02
CA ALA A 15 1.29 1.76 -43.79
C ALA A 15 0.34 2.08 -42.63
N GLY A 16 -0.38 1.06 -42.16
CA GLY A 16 -1.21 1.16 -40.97
C GLY A 16 -0.35 1.57 -39.78
N CYS A 17 -0.67 2.72 -39.19
CA CYS A 17 -0.16 3.12 -37.88
C CYS A 17 -0.61 2.07 -36.85
N ALA A 18 0.18 1.01 -36.65
CA ALA A 18 0.01 0.13 -35.53
C ALA A 18 0.24 0.96 -34.26
N SER A 19 -0.83 1.17 -33.49
CA SER A 19 -0.70 1.79 -32.17
C SER A 19 0.34 1.00 -31.38
N PRO A 20 1.26 1.66 -30.65
CA PRO A 20 2.23 0.95 -29.83
C PRO A 20 1.48 -0.02 -28.91
N PRO A 21 1.99 -1.25 -28.71
CA PRO A 21 1.32 -2.25 -27.89
C PRO A 21 1.02 -1.64 -26.52
N ARG A 22 -0.27 -1.64 -26.14
CA ARG A 22 -0.71 -1.15 -24.84
C ARG A 22 0.09 -1.91 -23.77
N PRO A 23 0.70 -1.23 -22.78
CA PRO A 23 1.37 -1.91 -21.69
C PRO A 23 0.44 -2.95 -21.08
N ALA A 24 0.94 -4.18 -20.89
CA ALA A 24 0.17 -5.21 -20.21
C ALA A 24 -0.24 -4.69 -18.83
N PRO A 25 -1.49 -4.90 -18.40
CA PRO A 25 -1.91 -4.49 -17.07
C PRO A 25 -1.00 -5.14 -16.01
N PRO A 26 -0.72 -4.43 -14.90
CA PRO A 26 0.07 -4.99 -13.81
C PRO A 26 -0.57 -6.29 -13.32
N THR A 27 0.27 -7.27 -13.04
CA THR A 27 -0.17 -8.54 -12.46
C THR A 27 0.18 -8.50 -10.98
N LEU A 28 -0.85 -8.45 -10.14
CA LEU A 28 -0.71 -8.64 -8.70
C LEU A 28 -0.88 -10.13 -8.40
N GLN A 29 0.20 -10.78 -7.96
CA GLN A 29 0.18 -12.17 -7.58
C GLN A 29 0.17 -12.29 -6.05
N PRO A 30 -0.90 -12.82 -5.44
CA PRO A 30 -0.97 -12.98 -3.99
C PRO A 30 0.00 -14.07 -3.54
N LEU A 31 0.62 -13.82 -2.40
CA LEU A 31 1.41 -14.80 -1.67
C LEU A 31 0.57 -15.37 -0.53
N GLY A 32 -0.03 -14.49 0.28
CA GLY A 32 -0.81 -14.88 1.44
C GLY A 32 -1.35 -13.67 2.21
N LEU A 33 -2.16 -13.95 3.23
CA LEU A 33 -2.62 -12.95 4.18
C LEU A 33 -1.69 -12.88 5.39
N ILE A 34 -1.47 -11.67 5.89
CA ILE A 34 -0.63 -11.37 7.03
C ILE A 34 -1.42 -10.48 7.97
N GLU A 35 -1.46 -10.83 9.25
CA GLU A 35 -1.90 -9.94 10.31
C GLU A 35 -0.68 -9.30 10.98
N LEU A 36 -0.65 -7.97 11.03
CA LEU A 36 0.34 -7.23 11.79
C LEU A 36 -0.31 -6.54 12.98
N SER A 37 0.33 -6.66 14.14
CA SER A 37 -0.04 -5.96 15.35
C SER A 37 1.04 -4.96 15.71
N PHE A 38 0.68 -3.71 16.00
CA PHE A 38 1.64 -2.72 16.50
C PHE A 38 0.97 -1.74 17.46
N SER A 39 1.74 -1.20 18.40
CA SER A 39 1.27 -0.22 19.37
C SER A 39 2.24 0.93 19.54
N ALA A 40 1.69 2.07 19.95
CA ALA A 40 2.49 3.24 20.25
C ALA A 40 3.42 3.09 21.48
N SER A 41 3.28 2.01 22.24
CA SER A 41 4.22 1.62 23.31
C SER A 41 5.47 0.86 22.81
N GLY A 42 5.60 0.66 21.50
CA GLY A 42 6.76 -0.01 20.91
C GLY A 42 6.62 -1.53 20.77
N THR A 43 5.45 -2.10 21.12
CA THR A 43 5.20 -3.52 20.86
C THR A 43 4.75 -3.72 19.42
N SER A 44 5.30 -4.74 18.76
CA SER A 44 4.81 -5.20 17.47
C SER A 44 5.01 -6.69 17.27
N SER A 45 4.13 -7.31 16.48
CA SER A 45 4.17 -8.73 16.11
C SER A 45 3.59 -8.94 14.71
N ALA A 46 3.91 -10.08 14.11
CA ALA A 46 3.43 -10.49 12.80
C ALA A 46 2.95 -11.94 12.85
N HIS A 47 1.79 -12.21 12.27
CA HIS A 47 1.20 -13.55 12.16
C HIS A 47 0.76 -13.80 10.72
N LEU A 48 1.08 -14.98 10.18
CA LEU A 48 0.56 -15.40 8.88
C LEU A 48 -0.86 -15.95 9.07
N LEU A 49 -1.78 -15.53 8.20
CA LEU A 49 -3.12 -16.09 8.12
C LEU A 49 -3.17 -17.03 6.92
N PRO A 50 -3.68 -18.26 7.07
CA PRO A 50 -3.85 -19.15 5.93
C PRO A 50 -4.81 -18.51 4.92
N LEU A 51 -4.47 -18.56 3.63
CA LEU A 51 -5.48 -18.37 2.58
C LEU A 51 -6.47 -19.55 2.68
N LEU A 52 -7.72 -19.31 2.28
CA LEU A 52 -8.62 -20.43 1.98
C LEU A 52 -7.92 -21.34 0.96
N PRO A 53 -8.05 -22.68 1.05
CA PRO A 53 -7.39 -23.59 0.12
C PRO A 53 -7.74 -23.19 -1.31
N GLN A 54 -6.77 -22.62 -2.02
CA GLN A 54 -6.81 -22.55 -3.47
C GLN A 54 -6.35 -23.90 -4.00
N ASP A 55 -6.63 -24.17 -5.27
CA ASP A 55 -6.37 -25.46 -5.93
C ASP A 55 -5.01 -26.08 -5.54
N LEU A 56 -4.89 -27.41 -5.51
CA LEU A 56 -3.74 -28.15 -4.91
C LEU A 56 -2.36 -27.71 -5.45
N THR A 57 -2.33 -27.05 -6.60
CA THR A 57 -1.17 -26.52 -7.31
C THR A 57 -0.73 -25.11 -6.86
N ASP A 58 -1.61 -24.32 -6.24
CA ASP A 58 -1.36 -22.96 -5.74
C ASP A 58 -1.23 -23.00 -4.19
N GLN A 59 -0.08 -23.50 -3.71
CA GLN A 59 0.26 -23.54 -2.28
C GLN A 59 0.44 -22.10 -1.72
N PRO A 60 0.01 -21.82 -0.47
CA PRO A 60 0.21 -20.51 0.15
C PRO A 60 1.71 -20.16 0.24
N ARG A 61 2.07 -19.00 -0.30
CA ARG A 61 3.44 -18.47 -0.28
C ARG A 61 3.56 -17.42 0.83
N GLY A 62 4.58 -17.51 1.67
CA GLY A 62 4.66 -16.70 2.89
C GLY A 62 5.45 -15.41 2.74
N LEU A 63 5.57 -14.68 3.83
CA LEU A 63 6.72 -13.83 4.13
C LEU A 63 6.99 -13.99 5.62
N GLN A 64 8.26 -13.96 6.02
CA GLN A 64 8.58 -13.90 7.44
C GLN A 64 8.91 -12.46 7.81
N LEU A 65 8.18 -11.91 8.77
CA LEU A 65 8.38 -10.54 9.25
C LEU A 65 8.89 -10.57 10.69
N ARG A 66 9.85 -9.69 10.96
CA ARG A 66 10.38 -9.47 12.31
C ARG A 66 10.25 -7.97 12.64
N PRO A 67 9.59 -7.61 13.75
CA PRO A 67 9.61 -6.25 14.28
C PRO A 67 11.01 -5.63 14.27
N LEU A 68 11.11 -4.40 13.78
CA LEU A 68 12.34 -3.61 13.86
C LEU A 68 12.19 -2.41 14.79
N SER A 69 11.16 -1.60 14.57
CA SER A 69 10.92 -0.40 15.37
C SER A 69 9.48 0.07 15.27
N VAL A 70 9.08 0.89 16.23
CA VAL A 70 7.87 1.71 16.15
C VAL A 70 8.25 3.15 16.49
N ALA A 71 7.76 4.10 15.70
CA ALA A 71 7.93 5.53 15.92
C ALA A 71 6.57 6.19 16.12
N VAL A 72 6.47 7.06 17.13
CA VAL A 72 5.23 7.78 17.45
C VAL A 72 5.55 9.21 17.83
N PHE A 73 4.75 10.12 17.29
CA PHE A 73 4.72 11.50 17.73
C PHE A 73 3.35 12.11 17.45
N SER A 74 3.06 13.22 18.10
CA SER A 74 1.83 13.98 17.89
C SER A 74 2.16 15.43 17.57
N THR A 75 1.31 16.05 16.77
CA THR A 75 1.38 17.47 16.42
C THR A 75 0.00 18.10 16.57
N GLY A 76 -0.06 19.42 16.55
CA GLY A 76 -1.30 20.18 16.70
C GLY A 76 -1.86 20.14 18.12
N THR A 77 -3.08 20.64 18.26
CA THR A 77 -3.81 20.78 19.52
C THR A 77 -5.06 19.91 19.49
N ARG A 78 -5.30 19.14 20.55
CA ARG A 78 -6.53 18.35 20.71
C ARG A 78 -7.77 19.25 20.58
N ASN A 79 -8.83 18.74 19.98
CA ASN A 79 -10.06 19.48 19.64
C ASN A 79 -9.92 20.52 18.51
N VAL A 80 -8.73 20.71 17.93
CA VAL A 80 -8.50 21.68 16.84
C VAL A 80 -7.96 20.96 15.61
N ASP A 81 -6.71 20.55 15.65
CA ASP A 81 -5.93 19.97 14.53
C ASP A 81 -4.99 18.86 15.00
N GLY A 82 -5.18 18.36 16.22
CA GLY A 82 -4.34 17.36 16.84
C GLY A 82 -4.31 16.04 16.07
N VAL A 83 -3.12 15.58 15.70
CA VAL A 83 -2.91 14.32 14.98
C VAL A 83 -1.80 13.51 15.66
N ARG A 84 -1.96 12.18 15.69
CA ARG A 84 -0.91 11.24 16.07
C ARG A 84 -0.44 10.47 14.84
N TYR A 85 0.87 10.42 14.66
CA TYR A 85 1.56 9.64 13.64
C TYR A 85 2.14 8.40 14.28
N ILE A 86 1.92 7.25 13.65
CA ILE A 86 2.39 5.95 14.13
C ILE A 86 2.99 5.22 12.94
N SER A 87 4.27 4.90 13.02
CA SER A 87 4.96 4.11 12.01
C SER A 87 5.53 2.85 12.64
N ALA A 88 5.27 1.69 12.05
CA ALA A 88 5.82 0.41 12.46
C ALA A 88 6.65 -0.18 11.33
N THR A 89 7.92 -0.44 11.61
CA THR A 89 8.88 -0.97 10.64
C THR A 89 9.18 -2.43 10.96
N TYR A 90 9.20 -3.25 9.91
CA TYR A 90 9.49 -4.67 9.98
C TYR A 90 10.63 -5.01 9.03
N ARG A 91 11.49 -5.91 9.47
CA ARG A 91 12.40 -6.66 8.60
C ARG A 91 11.62 -7.76 7.91
N VAL A 92 11.90 -7.99 6.64
CA VAL A 92 11.22 -8.99 5.80
C VAL A 92 12.23 -9.99 5.26
N ARG A 93 11.94 -11.27 5.44
CA ARG A 93 12.70 -12.39 4.88
C ARG A 93 11.85 -13.11 3.84
N ASN A 94 12.48 -13.45 2.72
CA ASN A 94 11.86 -14.22 1.65
C ASN A 94 11.69 -15.69 2.10
N ALA A 95 10.50 -16.02 2.56
CA ALA A 95 10.16 -17.32 3.13
C ALA A 95 8.81 -17.80 2.61
N ASP A 96 8.55 -19.10 2.70
CA ASP A 96 7.24 -19.70 2.45
C ASP A 96 6.37 -19.71 3.71
N ALA A 97 5.12 -20.14 3.60
CA ALA A 97 4.12 -19.99 4.67
C ALA A 97 4.47 -20.76 5.96
N ASP A 98 5.30 -21.78 5.85
CA ASP A 98 5.87 -22.57 6.95
C ASP A 98 7.17 -21.97 7.54
N GLY A 99 7.62 -20.83 7.02
CA GLY A 99 8.85 -20.16 7.45
C GLY A 99 10.12 -20.69 6.79
N THR A 100 10.04 -21.70 5.94
CA THR A 100 11.18 -22.19 5.15
C THR A 100 11.64 -21.12 4.16
N ALA A 101 12.93 -21.12 3.81
CA ALA A 101 13.46 -20.15 2.85
C ALA A 101 12.83 -20.38 1.47
N SER A 102 12.32 -19.34 0.81
CA SER A 102 11.75 -19.55 -0.52
C SER A 102 12.88 -19.75 -1.55
N PRO A 103 12.81 -20.79 -2.40
CA PRO A 103 13.88 -21.10 -3.36
C PRO A 103 13.95 -20.13 -4.54
N SER A 104 12.94 -19.27 -4.70
CA SER A 104 12.84 -18.29 -5.79
C SER A 104 13.02 -16.87 -5.27
N PRO A 105 13.74 -16.00 -5.99
CA PRO A 105 13.79 -14.59 -5.63
C PRO A 105 12.40 -13.96 -5.79
N ARG A 106 12.11 -12.95 -4.98
CA ARG A 106 10.83 -12.22 -5.05
C ARG A 106 11.08 -10.74 -5.18
N SER A 107 10.43 -10.12 -6.16
CA SER A 107 10.61 -8.71 -6.47
C SER A 107 9.33 -7.91 -6.27
N ASN A 108 9.51 -6.64 -5.92
CA ASN A 108 8.44 -5.64 -5.87
C ASN A 108 7.24 -6.11 -5.02
N LEU A 109 7.57 -6.65 -3.85
CA LEU A 109 6.59 -7.12 -2.88
C LEU A 109 5.84 -5.93 -2.29
N THR A 110 4.52 -6.01 -2.20
CA THR A 110 3.68 -5.00 -1.56
C THR A 110 2.73 -5.64 -0.57
N LEU A 111 2.55 -5.00 0.59
CA LEU A 111 1.56 -5.36 1.60
C LEU A 111 0.34 -4.46 1.43
N ILE A 112 -0.74 -4.99 0.85
CA ILE A 112 -1.96 -4.26 0.53
C ILE A 112 -3.02 -4.53 1.60
N PRO A 113 -3.57 -3.53 2.30
CA PRO A 113 -4.59 -3.78 3.31
C PRO A 113 -5.89 -4.32 2.71
N VAL A 114 -6.54 -5.19 3.48
CA VAL A 114 -7.78 -5.85 3.07
C VAL A 114 -8.79 -5.85 4.21
N SER A 115 -10.07 -5.82 3.86
CA SER A 115 -11.15 -6.07 4.82
C SER A 115 -11.43 -7.57 4.85
N ALA A 116 -11.12 -8.23 5.96
CA ALA A 116 -11.51 -9.63 6.20
C ALA A 116 -12.90 -9.69 6.86
N GLY A 117 -13.44 -10.90 7.08
CA GLY A 117 -14.78 -11.10 7.64
C GLY A 117 -15.04 -10.44 9.01
N ASP A 118 -13.98 -10.20 9.78
CA ASP A 118 -13.99 -9.74 11.17
C ASP A 118 -13.33 -8.36 11.35
N THR A 119 -13.11 -7.61 10.28
CA THR A 119 -12.57 -6.25 10.40
C THR A 119 -13.64 -5.24 10.84
N VAL A 120 -13.18 -4.20 11.53
CA VAL A 120 -14.03 -3.18 12.12
C VAL A 120 -14.50 -2.21 11.05
N ALA A 121 -15.83 -2.08 10.92
CA ALA A 121 -16.48 -1.00 10.18
C ALA A 121 -16.05 -0.84 8.70
N GLY A 122 -15.75 -1.96 8.03
CA GLY A 122 -15.30 -1.96 6.64
C GLY A 122 -13.92 -1.33 6.44
N THR A 123 -13.06 -1.39 7.46
CA THR A 123 -11.65 -0.96 7.42
C THR A 123 -10.75 -2.19 7.31
N PRO A 124 -9.42 -2.04 7.13
CA PRO A 124 -8.52 -3.20 7.19
C PRO A 124 -8.15 -3.63 8.61
N TYR A 125 -8.69 -2.98 9.65
CA TYR A 125 -8.31 -3.22 11.03
C TYR A 125 -9.24 -4.24 11.69
N ARG A 126 -8.70 -5.36 12.18
CA ARG A 126 -9.42 -6.31 13.06
C ARG A 126 -9.66 -5.75 14.45
N ALA A 127 -8.75 -4.91 14.93
CA ALA A 127 -8.97 -4.14 16.14
C ALA A 127 -8.15 -2.85 16.13
N VAL A 128 -8.72 -1.83 16.75
CA VAL A 128 -7.99 -0.65 17.19
C VAL A 128 -8.36 -0.43 18.65
N THR A 129 -7.36 -0.32 19.50
CA THR A 129 -7.53 -0.18 20.95
C THR A 129 -6.84 1.05 21.48
N THR A 130 -7.35 1.55 22.60
CA THR A 130 -6.77 2.66 23.33
C THR A 130 -5.57 2.21 24.17
N PHE A 131 -4.87 3.14 24.81
CA PHE A 131 -3.76 2.81 25.71
C PHE A 131 -4.17 1.85 26.83
N ALA A 132 -5.40 1.98 27.33
CA ALA A 132 -5.96 1.10 28.36
C ALA A 132 -6.49 -0.24 27.82
N GLY A 133 -6.35 -0.51 26.52
CA GLY A 133 -6.82 -1.72 25.86
C GLY A 133 -8.31 -1.73 25.49
N GLY A 134 -9.04 -0.65 25.76
CA GLY A 134 -10.44 -0.51 25.37
C GLY A 134 -10.61 -0.40 23.86
N SER A 135 -11.74 -0.85 23.31
CA SER A 135 -12.02 -0.72 21.89
C SER A 135 -12.23 0.74 21.48
N VAL A 136 -11.70 1.11 20.32
CA VAL A 136 -11.94 2.43 19.70
C VAL A 136 -13.24 2.40 18.92
N ALA A 137 -14.00 3.50 18.98
CA ALA A 137 -15.27 3.62 18.29
C ALA A 137 -15.12 3.45 16.76
N PRO A 138 -16.04 2.72 16.08
CA PRO A 138 -16.00 2.47 14.64
C PRO A 138 -15.73 3.69 13.74
N GLY A 139 -16.38 4.83 14.03
CA GLY A 139 -16.19 6.07 13.27
C GLY A 139 -14.76 6.62 13.34
N VAL A 140 -14.09 6.43 14.49
CA VAL A 140 -12.69 6.82 14.66
C VAL A 140 -11.76 5.87 13.91
N VAL A 141 -12.06 4.57 13.86
CA VAL A 141 -11.27 3.62 13.06
C VAL A 141 -11.33 3.95 11.56
N ARG A 142 -12.47 4.42 11.05
CA ARG A 142 -12.61 4.88 9.66
C ARG A 142 -11.84 6.17 9.35
N SER A 143 -11.41 6.90 10.37
CA SER A 143 -10.61 8.13 10.22
C SER A 143 -9.10 7.89 10.14
N VAL A 144 -8.66 6.63 10.22
CA VAL A 144 -7.23 6.28 10.11
C VAL A 144 -6.77 6.47 8.67
N LEU A 145 -5.74 7.30 8.47
CA LEU A 145 -5.20 7.62 7.15
C LEU A 145 -3.80 7.03 6.97
N PRO A 146 -3.55 6.26 5.90
CA PRO A 146 -2.23 5.72 5.59
C PRO A 146 -1.33 6.77 4.91
N GLY A 147 -0.01 6.54 4.92
CA GLY A 147 0.95 7.39 4.22
C GLY A 147 2.39 6.89 4.37
N HIS A 148 3.36 7.74 4.03
CA HIS A 148 4.77 7.44 4.30
C HIS A 148 5.09 7.50 5.80
N GLY A 149 6.20 6.87 6.18
CA GLY A 149 6.80 7.05 7.50
C GLY A 149 7.25 8.49 7.68
N LEU A 150 6.77 9.13 8.74
CA LEU A 150 7.14 10.50 9.10
C LEU A 150 7.93 10.50 10.40
N ARG A 151 8.70 11.56 10.61
CA ARG A 151 9.36 11.88 11.88
C ARG A 151 9.05 13.33 12.24
N PHE A 152 9.11 13.64 13.52
CA PHE A 152 9.01 15.02 13.97
C PHE A 152 10.31 15.78 13.69
N ASP A 153 10.23 16.93 13.03
CA ASP A 153 11.32 17.89 12.94
C ASP A 153 11.17 18.94 14.05
N PRO A 154 12.01 18.90 15.12
CA PRO A 154 11.89 19.84 16.22
C PRO A 154 12.27 21.28 15.83
N LEU A 155 13.03 21.48 14.76
CA LEU A 155 13.43 22.82 14.32
C LEU A 155 12.31 23.54 13.57
N ARG A 156 11.49 22.78 12.84
CA ARG A 156 10.35 23.29 12.08
C ARG A 156 9.02 23.12 12.81
N ALA A 157 9.00 22.35 13.90
CA ALA A 157 7.81 21.93 14.63
C ALA A 157 6.74 21.29 13.72
N GLN A 158 7.18 20.47 12.76
CA GLN A 158 6.32 19.87 11.73
C GLN A 158 6.72 18.41 11.46
N PRO A 159 5.77 17.57 10.99
CA PRO A 159 6.10 16.26 10.47
C PRO A 159 6.90 16.41 9.16
N VAL A 160 7.95 15.61 9.00
CA VAL A 160 8.74 15.51 7.76
C VAL A 160 8.92 14.04 7.41
N LEU A 161 9.19 13.73 6.14
CA LEU A 161 9.51 12.37 5.72
C LEU A 161 10.65 11.79 6.56
N ASN A 162 10.49 10.53 6.97
CA ASN A 162 11.55 9.76 7.59
C ASN A 162 12.31 9.01 6.48
N PRO A 163 13.61 9.31 6.27
CA PRO A 163 14.39 8.61 5.25
C PRO A 163 14.35 7.09 5.42
N GLY A 164 14.00 6.39 4.34
CA GLY A 164 13.82 4.93 4.33
C GLY A 164 12.47 4.45 4.90
N GLY A 165 11.54 5.36 5.14
CA GLY A 165 10.14 5.09 5.50
C GLY A 165 9.15 5.37 4.37
N GLU A 166 9.63 5.66 3.16
CA GLU A 166 8.83 6.04 2.01
C GLU A 166 8.20 4.85 1.27
N ASP A 167 7.60 3.91 2.03
CA ASP A 167 7.16 2.61 1.50
C ASP A 167 5.71 2.62 0.98
N PHE A 168 4.94 3.69 1.22
CA PHE A 168 3.55 3.84 0.77
C PHE A 168 3.41 3.81 -0.76
N GLN A 169 2.44 3.04 -1.24
CA GLN A 169 2.12 2.87 -2.65
C GLN A 169 0.61 2.94 -2.86
N VAL A 170 0.18 3.56 -3.96
CA VAL A 170 -1.22 3.72 -4.34
C VAL A 170 -1.50 2.97 -5.64
N PHE A 171 -2.68 2.37 -5.68
CA PHE A 171 -3.25 1.64 -6.81
C PHE A 171 -4.54 2.34 -7.26
N THR A 172 -4.98 2.07 -8.48
CA THR A 172 -6.35 2.36 -8.89
C THR A 172 -7.30 1.30 -8.38
N GLU A 173 -8.58 1.63 -8.18
CA GLU A 173 -9.60 0.63 -7.83
C GLU A 173 -9.67 -0.51 -8.86
N THR A 174 -9.42 -0.24 -10.15
CA THR A 174 -9.40 -1.26 -11.20
C THR A 174 -8.23 -2.25 -11.04
N GLU A 175 -7.07 -1.80 -10.56
CA GLU A 175 -5.90 -2.66 -10.35
C GLU A 175 -6.11 -3.65 -9.20
N ILE A 176 -6.89 -3.28 -8.18
CA ILE A 176 -7.19 -4.13 -7.02
C ILE A 176 -8.59 -4.75 -7.06
N ALA A 177 -9.33 -4.53 -8.14
CA ALA A 177 -10.66 -5.09 -8.36
C ALA A 177 -10.65 -6.62 -8.44
N PRO A 178 -11.80 -7.28 -8.15
CA PRO A 178 -11.92 -8.72 -8.36
C PRO A 178 -11.66 -9.06 -9.83
N GLY A 179 -10.85 -10.10 -10.06
CA GLY A 179 -10.41 -10.55 -11.38
C GLY A 179 -9.11 -9.91 -11.89
N SER A 180 -8.67 -8.80 -11.30
CA SER A 180 -7.39 -8.15 -11.63
C SER A 180 -6.20 -8.80 -10.92
N ILE A 181 -6.43 -9.38 -9.75
CA ILE A 181 -5.45 -10.16 -9.00
C ILE A 181 -5.37 -11.57 -9.61
N ARG A 182 -4.16 -12.10 -9.81
CA ARG A 182 -3.93 -13.38 -10.50
C ARG A 182 -3.21 -14.39 -9.61
N SER A 183 -3.61 -15.65 -9.65
CA SER A 183 -2.88 -16.74 -8.98
C SER A 183 -1.47 -16.95 -9.58
N GLY A 184 -0.66 -17.82 -8.97
CA GLY A 184 0.63 -18.21 -9.54
C GLY A 184 0.51 -18.95 -10.88
N SER A 185 -0.62 -19.59 -11.13
CA SER A 185 -1.01 -20.19 -12.40
C SER A 185 -1.58 -19.19 -13.43
N GLY A 186 -1.80 -17.92 -13.05
CA GLY A 186 -2.30 -16.86 -13.92
C GLY A 186 -3.83 -16.71 -13.98
N ALA A 187 -4.56 -17.52 -13.21
CA ALA A 187 -6.02 -17.46 -13.12
C ALA A 187 -6.48 -16.18 -12.40
N SER A 188 -7.56 -15.56 -12.88
CA SER A 188 -8.18 -14.41 -12.22
C SER A 188 -8.83 -14.81 -10.90
N LEU A 189 -8.52 -14.07 -9.82
CA LEU A 189 -9.02 -14.32 -8.48
C LEU A 189 -10.08 -13.29 -8.08
N SER A 190 -11.17 -13.78 -7.50
CA SER A 190 -12.18 -12.97 -6.82
C SER A 190 -11.76 -12.66 -5.38
N TYR A 191 -12.50 -11.77 -4.70
CA TYR A 191 -12.29 -11.53 -3.27
C TYR A 191 -12.61 -12.74 -2.41
N ALA A 192 -13.57 -13.58 -2.82
CA ALA A 192 -13.89 -14.82 -2.13
C ALA A 192 -12.72 -15.81 -2.18
N ASP A 193 -12.04 -15.92 -3.34
CA ASP A 193 -10.86 -16.78 -3.47
C ASP A 193 -9.70 -16.32 -2.57
N LEU A 194 -9.65 -15.03 -2.27
CA LEU A 194 -8.67 -14.43 -1.36
C LEU A 194 -9.09 -14.49 0.12
N GLY A 195 -10.32 -14.90 0.42
CA GLY A 195 -10.87 -14.89 1.79
C GLY A 195 -11.12 -13.49 2.36
N VAL A 196 -11.39 -12.50 1.50
CA VAL A 196 -11.58 -11.09 1.90
C VAL A 196 -12.92 -10.56 1.39
N GLN A 197 -13.39 -9.47 1.99
CA GLN A 197 -14.58 -8.73 1.53
C GLN A 197 -14.21 -7.66 0.50
N THR A 198 -13.05 -7.01 0.67
CA THR A 198 -12.52 -6.02 -0.28
C THR A 198 -11.03 -5.82 -0.09
N VAL A 199 -10.36 -5.34 -1.14
CA VAL A 199 -8.96 -4.89 -1.14
C VAL A 199 -8.95 -3.36 -1.20
N PHE A 200 -8.07 -2.70 -0.44
CA PHE A 200 -7.95 -1.24 -0.47
C PHE A 200 -6.90 -0.79 -1.50
N PRO A 201 -7.10 0.33 -2.22
CA PRO A 201 -6.22 0.80 -3.30
C PRO A 201 -4.92 1.47 -2.81
N TYR A 202 -4.33 0.93 -1.75
CA TYR A 202 -3.04 1.38 -1.23
C TYR A 202 -2.27 0.22 -0.58
N GLY A 203 -0.97 0.39 -0.36
CA GLY A 203 -0.15 -0.62 0.30
C GLY A 203 1.22 -0.09 0.70
N TYR A 204 2.07 -1.01 1.18
CA TYR A 204 3.42 -0.71 1.62
C TYR A 204 4.42 -1.65 0.94
N VAL A 205 5.34 -1.08 0.16
CA VAL A 205 6.32 -1.80 -0.63
C VAL A 205 7.47 -2.25 0.25
N VAL A 206 7.91 -3.49 0.07
CA VAL A 206 9.12 -4.01 0.70
C VAL A 206 10.32 -3.57 -0.14
N ARG A 207 11.22 -2.82 0.47
CA ARG A 207 12.52 -2.46 -0.10
C ARG A 207 13.61 -3.43 0.34
N ASN A 208 14.62 -3.63 -0.49
CA ASN A 208 15.84 -4.33 -0.09
C ASN A 208 16.79 -3.33 0.60
N VAL A 209 17.32 -3.70 1.77
CA VAL A 209 18.25 -2.84 2.54
C VAL A 209 19.58 -2.58 1.82
N ALA A 210 19.97 -3.46 0.90
CA ALA A 210 21.12 -3.31 0.01
C ALA A 210 20.79 -2.51 -1.28
N GLY A 211 19.53 -2.14 -1.49
CA GLY A 211 19.05 -1.38 -2.65
C GLY A 211 18.13 -2.18 -3.59
N GLY A 212 17.17 -1.48 -4.20
CA GLY A 212 16.17 -2.06 -5.09
C GLY A 212 15.04 -2.80 -4.37
N ARG A 213 14.29 -3.63 -5.11
CA ARG A 213 13.06 -4.30 -4.61
C ARG A 213 13.08 -5.82 -4.66
N THR A 214 14.23 -6.44 -4.93
CA THR A 214 14.36 -7.89 -5.04
C THR A 214 14.93 -8.47 -3.77
N LEU A 215 14.22 -9.42 -3.15
CA LEU A 215 14.74 -10.25 -2.07
C LEU A 215 15.36 -11.52 -2.67
N SER A 216 16.53 -11.91 -2.16
CA SER A 216 17.25 -13.09 -2.63
C SER A 216 16.48 -14.39 -2.43
N ALA A 217 16.75 -15.36 -3.29
CA ALA A 217 16.37 -16.75 -3.08
C ALA A 217 17.12 -17.36 -1.90
N SER A 218 16.47 -18.31 -1.22
CA SER A 218 17.04 -19.15 -0.18
C SER A 218 17.81 -18.39 0.92
N PRO A 219 17.27 -17.30 1.51
CA PRO A 219 17.95 -16.61 2.60
C PRO A 219 18.13 -17.52 3.80
N THR A 220 19.26 -17.41 4.49
CA THR A 220 19.47 -18.11 5.77
C THR A 220 18.43 -17.67 6.82
N ALA A 221 18.26 -18.42 7.91
CA ALA A 221 17.18 -18.19 8.88
C ALA A 221 17.13 -16.77 9.48
N ASP A 222 18.29 -16.12 9.64
CA ASP A 222 18.40 -14.76 10.18
C ASP A 222 18.73 -13.69 9.13
N GLN A 223 18.72 -14.05 7.84
CA GLN A 223 18.93 -13.11 6.76
C GLN A 223 17.60 -12.46 6.35
N PHE A 224 17.40 -11.24 6.85
CA PHE A 224 16.27 -10.38 6.48
C PHE A 224 16.77 -9.25 5.59
N ASP A 225 16.75 -9.47 4.28
CA ASP A 225 17.21 -8.49 3.29
C ASP A 225 16.18 -7.39 3.04
N GLY A 226 14.92 -7.62 3.41
CA GLY A 226 13.83 -6.69 3.18
C GLY A 226 13.53 -5.80 4.39
N GLN A 227 12.96 -4.64 4.12
CA GLN A 227 12.36 -3.76 5.13
C GLN A 227 11.06 -3.16 4.58
N VAL A 228 10.08 -2.97 5.46
CA VAL A 228 8.83 -2.26 5.13
C VAL A 228 8.36 -1.46 6.34
N THR A 229 7.86 -0.26 6.10
CA THR A 229 7.33 0.66 7.10
C THR A 229 5.87 0.94 6.82
N LEU A 230 5.01 0.48 7.72
CA LEU A 230 3.60 0.82 7.72
C LEU A 230 3.41 2.08 8.53
N SER A 231 2.77 3.09 7.97
CA SER A 231 2.59 4.38 8.62
C SER A 231 1.16 4.86 8.50
N VAL A 232 0.60 5.28 9.62
CA VAL A 232 -0.74 5.81 9.73
C VAL A 232 -0.74 7.10 10.54
N ARG A 233 -1.69 7.97 10.23
CA ARG A 233 -2.04 9.12 11.05
C ARG A 233 -3.49 9.04 11.50
N VAL A 234 -3.74 9.43 12.73
CA VAL A 234 -5.05 9.37 13.38
C VAL A 234 -5.35 10.69 14.09
N PRO A 235 -6.59 11.20 14.03
CA PRO A 235 -6.96 12.39 14.79
C PRO A 235 -6.91 12.10 16.29
N LEU A 236 -6.38 13.05 17.07
CA LEU A 236 -6.51 13.03 18.52
C LEU A 236 -7.98 13.23 18.89
N GLN A 237 -8.50 12.36 19.76
CA GLN A 237 -9.91 12.39 20.13
C GLN A 237 -10.22 13.61 20.98
N ALA A 238 -11.41 14.16 20.84
CA ALA A 238 -11.80 15.31 21.65
C ALA A 238 -11.69 14.97 23.15
N ASP A 239 -11.45 15.98 23.99
CA ASP A 239 -11.62 15.80 25.43
C ASP A 239 -13.11 15.62 25.75
N ASP A 240 -13.42 14.74 26.69
CA ASP A 240 -14.78 14.64 27.21
C ASP A 240 -14.96 15.64 28.34
N ALA A 241 -15.75 16.70 28.11
CA ALA A 241 -16.08 17.64 29.17
C ALA A 241 -16.92 17.00 30.30
N GLY A 242 -17.55 15.84 30.04
CA GLY A 242 -18.34 15.09 31.01
C GLY A 242 -17.56 14.08 31.85
N GLN A 243 -16.26 13.86 31.59
CA GLN A 243 -15.42 12.93 32.35
C GLN A 243 -14.29 13.70 33.05
N THR A 244 -14.06 13.43 34.35
CA THR A 244 -12.97 14.04 35.14
C THR A 244 -12.02 12.96 35.66
N PRO A 245 -10.71 13.02 35.33
CA PRO A 245 -10.05 14.01 34.48
C PRO A 245 -10.43 13.86 32.99
N PRO A 246 -10.23 14.89 32.15
CA PRO A 246 -10.50 14.81 30.71
C PRO A 246 -9.84 13.57 30.08
N GLU A 247 -10.64 12.70 29.46
CA GLU A 247 -10.20 11.37 29.01
C GLU A 247 -9.81 11.29 27.53
N GLY A 248 -9.58 12.42 26.84
CA GLY A 248 -9.25 12.41 25.41
C GLY A 248 -8.07 11.47 25.08
N THR A 249 -7.03 11.47 25.91
CA THR A 249 -5.86 10.58 25.79
C THR A 249 -6.18 9.10 25.98
N ARG A 250 -7.17 8.76 26.82
CA ARG A 250 -7.64 7.38 27.06
C ARG A 250 -8.49 6.84 25.91
N ARG A 251 -8.95 7.70 25.01
CA ARG A 251 -9.77 7.34 23.84
C ARG A 251 -8.99 7.35 22.52
N ASP A 252 -7.78 7.92 22.53
CA ASP A 252 -6.95 7.94 21.34
C ASP A 252 -6.60 6.53 20.86
N PRO A 253 -6.64 6.26 19.54
CA PRO A 253 -6.08 5.06 18.97
C PRO A 253 -4.61 4.86 19.38
N TRP A 254 -4.29 3.67 19.88
CA TRP A 254 -2.97 3.34 20.44
C TRP A 254 -2.37 2.08 19.85
N ALA A 255 -3.15 1.00 19.74
CA ALA A 255 -2.70 -0.25 19.17
C ALA A 255 -3.63 -0.74 18.07
N PHE A 256 -3.04 -1.33 17.03
CA PHE A 256 -3.68 -1.67 15.78
C PHE A 256 -3.39 -3.13 15.46
N ARG A 257 -4.41 -3.83 14.96
CA ARG A 257 -4.29 -5.14 14.31
C ARG A 257 -4.83 -5.00 12.90
N VAL A 258 -3.96 -5.11 11.89
CA VAL A 258 -4.28 -4.87 10.49
C VAL A 258 -4.09 -6.15 9.68
N VAL A 259 -4.99 -6.38 8.72
CA VAL A 259 -4.88 -7.50 7.77
C VAL A 259 -4.36 -6.98 6.44
N LEU A 260 -3.36 -7.67 5.90
CA LEU A 260 -2.64 -7.31 4.69
C LEU A 260 -2.59 -8.51 3.76
N LEU A 261 -2.82 -8.29 2.48
CA LEU A 261 -2.50 -9.21 1.41
C LEU A 261 -1.07 -8.91 0.95
N ALA A 262 -0.16 -9.88 1.10
CA ALA A 262 1.15 -9.81 0.50
C ALA A 262 1.05 -10.17 -0.98
N VAL A 263 1.52 -9.30 -1.86
CA VAL A 263 1.51 -9.52 -3.31
C VAL A 263 2.88 -9.28 -3.92
N GLN A 264 3.19 -9.99 -5.02
CA GLN A 264 4.20 -9.56 -5.98
C GLN A 264 3.53 -8.69 -7.04
N ASP A 265 4.09 -7.52 -7.32
CA ASP A 265 3.61 -6.62 -8.37
C ASP A 265 4.59 -6.65 -9.55
N SER A 266 4.10 -6.90 -10.76
CA SER A 266 4.95 -6.92 -11.96
C SER A 266 5.44 -5.53 -12.40
N VAL A 267 4.89 -4.45 -11.84
CA VAL A 267 5.24 -3.07 -12.22
C VAL A 267 5.90 -2.33 -11.06
N THR A 268 7.16 -1.94 -11.22
CA THR A 268 7.85 -1.09 -10.25
C THR A 268 7.36 0.35 -10.37
N ARG A 269 6.63 0.80 -9.36
CA ARG A 269 6.05 2.13 -9.26
C ARG A 269 6.42 2.81 -7.95
N VAL A 270 6.43 4.13 -7.95
CA VAL A 270 6.62 4.96 -6.74
C VAL A 270 5.41 5.87 -6.61
N THR A 271 4.89 6.04 -5.40
CA THR A 271 3.84 7.01 -5.13
C THR A 271 4.40 8.28 -4.53
N GLN A 272 3.89 9.43 -4.97
CA GLN A 272 3.98 10.68 -4.23
C GLN A 272 2.87 10.72 -3.18
N SER A 273 3.23 10.73 -1.91
CA SER A 273 2.26 10.85 -0.83
C SER A 273 1.70 12.29 -0.72
N PRO A 274 0.57 12.50 -0.01
CA PRO A 274 0.07 13.84 0.27
C PRO A 274 1.11 14.75 0.94
N ASP A 275 2.01 14.18 1.76
CA ASP A 275 3.03 14.92 2.51
C ASP A 275 4.23 15.34 1.63
N GLU A 276 4.27 14.93 0.35
CA GLU A 276 5.31 15.26 -0.63
C GLU A 276 4.84 16.17 -1.76
N GLN A 277 3.56 16.57 -1.79
CA GLN A 277 2.98 17.26 -2.96
C GLN A 277 3.61 18.62 -3.27
N THR A 278 4.23 19.25 -2.27
CA THR A 278 4.89 20.55 -2.37
C THR A 278 6.37 20.47 -2.75
N ASP A 279 6.99 19.27 -2.69
CA ASP A 279 8.40 19.04 -3.06
C ASP A 279 8.57 17.68 -3.75
N ASN A 280 8.81 17.74 -5.06
CA ASN A 280 8.97 16.56 -5.91
C ASN A 280 10.36 15.91 -5.84
N THR A 281 11.31 16.50 -5.09
CA THR A 281 12.71 16.08 -5.10
C THR A 281 12.88 14.63 -4.64
N LEU A 282 12.29 14.29 -3.50
CA LEU A 282 12.45 12.95 -2.90
C LEU A 282 11.72 11.87 -3.71
N VAL A 283 10.52 12.14 -4.21
CA VAL A 283 9.81 11.20 -5.09
C VAL A 283 10.56 10.97 -6.40
N THR A 284 11.17 12.01 -6.97
CA THR A 284 11.99 11.88 -8.19
C THR A 284 13.23 11.03 -7.95
N GLN A 285 13.95 11.28 -6.85
CA GLN A 285 15.12 10.49 -6.46
C GLN A 285 14.77 9.02 -6.23
N ARG A 286 13.66 8.74 -5.52
CA ARG A 286 13.18 7.37 -5.33
C ARG A 286 12.81 6.70 -6.65
N ALA A 287 12.09 7.41 -7.53
CA ALA A 287 11.69 6.86 -8.82
C ALA A 287 12.91 6.44 -9.66
N THR A 288 13.99 7.24 -9.64
CA THR A 288 15.26 6.88 -10.29
C THR A 288 15.96 5.71 -9.59
N ALA A 289 16.11 5.76 -8.26
CA ALA A 289 16.80 4.73 -7.49
C ALA A 289 16.17 3.34 -7.64
N GLU A 290 14.83 3.30 -7.69
CA GLU A 290 14.07 2.06 -7.85
C GLU A 290 13.91 1.64 -9.31
N THR A 291 14.45 2.41 -10.27
CA THR A 291 14.22 2.21 -11.72
C THR A 291 12.71 2.11 -12.05
N ALA A 292 11.91 2.95 -11.40
CA ALA A 292 10.47 2.93 -11.53
C ALA A 292 10.05 3.25 -12.96
N THR A 293 9.07 2.50 -13.47
CA THR A 293 8.51 2.73 -14.80
C THR A 293 7.35 3.73 -14.76
N GLN A 294 6.87 4.05 -13.56
CA GLN A 294 5.74 4.95 -13.36
C GLN A 294 5.76 5.60 -11.97
N VAL A 295 5.39 6.87 -11.91
CA VAL A 295 5.08 7.56 -10.65
C VAL A 295 3.56 7.68 -10.51
N THR A 296 3.03 7.33 -9.35
CA THR A 296 1.62 7.54 -9.01
C THR A 296 1.52 8.85 -8.24
N VAL A 297 0.79 9.80 -8.80
CA VAL A 297 0.51 11.09 -8.18
C VAL A 297 -0.95 11.16 -7.75
N LEU A 298 -1.23 12.07 -6.83
CA LEU A 298 -2.56 12.28 -6.24
C LEU A 298 -3.06 13.71 -6.57
N PRO A 299 -4.37 13.99 -6.47
CA PRO A 299 -4.91 15.33 -6.67
C PRO A 299 -4.11 16.40 -5.93
N GLY A 300 -3.76 17.49 -6.62
CA GLY A 300 -2.90 18.56 -6.08
C GLY A 300 -1.40 18.37 -6.32
N SER A 301 -0.96 17.27 -6.95
CA SER A 301 0.43 17.07 -7.33
C SER A 301 0.93 18.12 -8.34
N SER A 302 2.17 18.55 -8.13
CA SER A 302 2.94 19.40 -9.06
C SER A 302 4.05 18.62 -9.78
N TYR A 303 4.03 17.28 -9.72
CA TYR A 303 5.13 16.45 -10.19
C TYR A 303 5.40 16.61 -11.68
N ALA A 304 6.65 16.95 -12.00
CA ALA A 304 7.16 17.12 -13.36
C ALA A 304 8.49 16.36 -13.57
N GLY A 305 8.69 15.26 -12.84
CA GLY A 305 9.91 14.45 -12.93
C GLY A 305 10.00 13.62 -14.23
N PRO A 306 11.15 12.99 -14.50
CA PRO A 306 11.43 12.29 -15.75
C PRO A 306 10.68 10.97 -15.93
N VAL A 307 10.26 10.32 -14.83
CA VAL A 307 9.46 9.08 -14.88
C VAL A 307 7.99 9.45 -15.12
N PRO A 308 7.30 8.84 -16.12
CA PRO A 308 5.91 9.17 -16.43
C PRO A 308 4.97 9.07 -15.22
N ALA A 309 4.17 10.11 -15.02
CA ALA A 309 3.17 10.13 -13.97
C ALA A 309 1.83 9.55 -14.44
N ARG A 310 1.17 8.79 -13.56
CA ARG A 310 -0.27 8.55 -13.60
C ARG A 310 -0.91 9.20 -12.39
N CYS A 311 -2.11 9.73 -12.55
CA CYS A 311 -2.80 10.32 -11.43
C CYS A 311 -3.99 9.45 -10.98
N VAL A 312 -4.15 9.33 -9.65
CA VAL A 312 -5.22 8.54 -9.03
C VAL A 312 -6.13 9.50 -8.24
N ASN A 313 -7.32 9.75 -8.80
CA ASN A 313 -8.29 10.72 -8.28
C ASN A 313 -8.78 10.46 -6.85
N GLN A 314 -8.83 9.19 -6.44
CA GLN A 314 -9.35 8.82 -5.13
C GLN A 314 -8.63 7.60 -4.56
N VAL A 315 -8.36 7.63 -3.26
CA VAL A 315 -7.70 6.53 -2.54
C VAL A 315 -8.54 6.16 -1.32
N ARG A 316 -9.32 5.08 -1.44
CA ARG A 316 -10.24 4.60 -0.41
C ARG A 316 -9.49 4.01 0.78
N THR A 317 -9.95 4.32 1.99
CA THR A 317 -9.39 3.84 3.27
C THR A 317 -10.36 3.00 4.10
N ALA A 318 -11.67 3.15 3.89
CA ALA A 318 -12.72 2.30 4.46
C ALA A 318 -13.96 2.26 3.56
N GLY A 319 -14.81 1.26 3.76
CA GLY A 319 -16.00 0.99 2.96
C GLY A 319 -15.70 0.20 1.69
N LEU A 320 -16.74 -0.15 0.94
CA LEU A 320 -16.63 -0.85 -0.34
C LEU A 320 -16.37 0.15 -1.48
N ALA A 321 -15.80 -0.34 -2.60
CA ALA A 321 -15.65 0.48 -3.80
C ALA A 321 -17.03 0.95 -4.30
N GLY A 322 -17.19 2.27 -4.50
CA GLY A 322 -18.45 2.88 -4.93
C GLY A 322 -19.50 3.07 -3.83
N ASP A 323 -19.22 2.70 -2.58
CA ASP A 323 -20.11 2.95 -1.45
C ASP A 323 -20.17 4.45 -1.12
N PRO A 324 -21.37 5.08 -1.02
CA PRO A 324 -21.50 6.46 -0.57
C PRO A 324 -20.91 6.72 0.82
N GLY A 325 -20.85 5.69 1.67
CA GLY A 325 -20.25 5.78 3.00
C GLY A 325 -18.72 5.64 3.02
N ALA A 326 -18.06 5.34 1.90
CA ALA A 326 -16.62 5.12 1.86
C ALA A 326 -15.83 6.34 2.34
N THR A 327 -14.72 6.09 3.02
CA THR A 327 -13.77 7.14 3.43
C THR A 327 -12.54 7.10 2.54
N TYR A 328 -11.88 8.24 2.38
CA TYR A 328 -10.77 8.41 1.45
C TYR A 328 -9.60 9.13 2.13
N LEU A 329 -8.38 8.73 1.80
CA LEU A 329 -7.17 9.50 2.08
C LEU A 329 -7.18 10.82 1.32
N ILE A 330 -7.58 10.74 0.04
CA ILE A 330 -7.74 11.86 -0.85
C ILE A 330 -8.85 11.55 -1.86
N GLN A 331 -9.61 12.56 -2.24
CA GLN A 331 -10.63 12.49 -3.27
C GLN A 331 -10.67 13.85 -3.99
N GLY A 332 -10.45 13.85 -5.29
CA GLY A 332 -10.39 15.07 -6.07
C GLY A 332 -10.19 14.81 -7.56
N VAL A 333 -9.85 15.86 -8.29
CA VAL A 333 -9.59 15.81 -9.72
C VAL A 333 -8.11 16.04 -9.95
N CYS A 334 -7.49 15.12 -10.69
CA CYS A 334 -6.15 15.29 -11.20
C CYS A 334 -6.10 16.44 -12.23
N PRO A 335 -5.03 17.26 -12.23
CA PRO A 335 -4.86 18.32 -13.22
C PRO A 335 -4.75 17.79 -14.65
#